data_AF-A0A1H6I8D6-F1
#
_entry.id   AF-A0A1H6I8D6-F1
#
_cell.length_a   1.000
_cell.length_b   1.000
_cell.length_c   1.000
_cell.angle_alpha   90.00
_cell.angle_beta   90.00
_cell.angle_gamma   90.00
#
_symmetry.space_group_name_H-M   'P 1'
#
loop_
_entity.id
_entity.type
_entity.pdbx_description
1 polymer ?
#
loop_
_entity_poly.entity_id
_entity_poly.type
_entity_poly.pdbx_seq_one_letter_code
_entity_poly.pdbx_strand_id
1 'polypeptide(L)'
;MENDNLLYSRLRSLRSRKRAIRKDVEKQIRTKYKRSEELWDIRRNIPWIPLDKPYQRGFVRFFVIREDVMRSKDGDFFEGILKKINTYMYSESRRFLKKKRKFGRRIYVAREQKLKQISTYSWNDPKLGLTPRERQYFLKQEEYCPARKMYVPYYEFTESWRFTLRTRPNMITHYKPVDFELEKEYAELGDYLGQYKIVGIIHKTIYGKSYPWKRKREDISLIRSRKYVTCTISATEIAESLQDL
;
A
#
# COMPACT_ATOMS: atom_id res chain seq x y z
N MET A 1 41.65 -50.46 32.30
CA MET A 1 40.62 -50.45 31.22
C MET A 1 39.59 -49.38 31.55
N GLU A 2 39.94 -48.09 31.49
CA GLU A 2 39.08 -47.02 32.06
C GLU A 2 38.96 -45.75 31.19
N ASN A 3 39.46 -45.72 29.96
CA ASN A 3 39.45 -44.50 29.14
C ASN A 3 38.47 -44.52 27.95
N ASP A 4 37.75 -45.61 27.69
CA ASP A 4 36.87 -45.70 26.51
C ASP A 4 35.53 -44.96 26.71
N ASN A 5 35.15 -44.69 27.95
CA ASN A 5 33.90 -43.99 28.29
C ASN A 5 33.96 -42.46 28.08
N LEU A 6 35.16 -41.88 27.97
CA LEU A 6 35.34 -40.44 27.75
C LEU A 6 35.11 -40.00 26.29
N LEU A 7 35.07 -40.94 25.34
CA LEU A 7 34.80 -40.68 23.93
C LEU A 7 33.29 -40.67 23.60
N TYR A 8 32.48 -41.44 24.32
CA TYR A 8 31.02 -41.50 24.12
C TYR A 8 30.29 -40.24 24.60
N SER A 9 30.82 -39.52 25.60
CA SER A 9 30.23 -38.29 26.13
C SER A 9 30.40 -37.07 25.19
N ARG A 10 31.24 -37.16 24.16
CA ARG A 10 31.48 -36.10 23.16
C ARG A 10 30.60 -36.20 21.90
N LEU A 11 29.89 -37.32 21.72
CA LEU A 11 29.06 -37.53 20.53
C LEU A 11 27.68 -36.92 20.71
N ARG A 12 27.38 -35.86 19.94
CA ARG A 12 26.03 -35.27 19.91
C ARG A 12 25.00 -36.32 19.51
N SER A 13 23.87 -36.35 20.22
CA SER A 13 22.71 -37.16 19.86
C SER A 13 22.23 -36.83 18.44
N LEU A 14 21.60 -37.81 17.76
CA LEU A 14 21.05 -37.63 16.41
C LEU A 14 20.08 -36.44 16.34
N ARG A 15 19.27 -36.24 17.39
CA ARG A 15 18.35 -35.10 17.52
C ARG A 15 19.12 -33.77 17.60
N SER A 16 20.20 -33.72 18.38
CA SER A 16 21.04 -32.53 18.51
C SER A 16 21.72 -32.17 17.19
N ARG A 17 22.28 -33.16 16.48
CA ARG A 17 22.87 -32.98 15.14
C ARG A 17 21.86 -32.44 14.13
N LYS A 18 20.67 -33.05 14.02
CA LYS A 18 19.58 -32.57 13.14
C LYS A 18 19.16 -31.14 13.47
N ARG A 19 19.12 -30.77 14.76
CA ARG A 19 18.80 -29.40 15.19
C ARG A 19 19.91 -28.42 14.82
N ALA A 20 21.18 -28.80 14.97
CA ALA A 20 22.31 -27.95 14.59
C ALA A 20 22.29 -27.64 13.08
N ILE A 21 22.07 -28.64 12.23
CA ILE A 21 21.95 -28.45 10.77
C ILE A 21 20.81 -27.48 10.42
N ARG A 22 19.62 -27.66 11.00
CA ARG A 22 18.48 -26.76 10.75
C ARG A 22 18.79 -25.33 11.16
N LYS A 23 19.37 -25.14 12.35
CA LYS A 23 19.77 -23.81 12.84
C LYS A 23 20.81 -23.16 11.94
N ASP A 24 21.75 -23.94 11.41
CA ASP A 24 22.77 -23.44 10.51
C ASP A 24 22.17 -22.97 9.19
N VAL A 25 21.27 -23.76 8.59
CA VAL A 25 20.51 -23.36 7.39
C VAL A 25 19.69 -22.10 7.65
N GLU A 26 18.98 -22.02 8.79
CA GLU A 26 18.23 -20.81 9.16
C GLU A 26 19.14 -19.58 9.33
N LYS A 27 20.34 -19.77 9.90
CA LYS A 27 21.34 -18.70 10.05
C LYS A 27 21.83 -18.22 8.69
N GLN A 28 22.16 -19.13 7.78
CA GLN A 28 22.58 -18.81 6.41
C GLN A 28 21.49 -18.02 5.65
N ILE A 29 20.23 -18.47 5.75
CA ILE A 29 19.09 -17.77 5.15
C ILE A 29 18.94 -16.36 5.74
N ARG A 30 19.05 -16.20 7.06
CA ARG A 30 18.97 -14.87 7.71
C ARG A 30 20.09 -13.94 7.25
N THR A 31 21.31 -14.43 7.11
CA THR A 31 22.43 -13.61 6.61
C THR A 31 22.15 -13.13 5.18
N LYS A 32 21.74 -14.03 4.29
CA LYS A 32 21.37 -13.68 2.91
C LYS A 32 20.19 -12.72 2.83
N TYR A 33 19.19 -12.92 3.68
CA TYR A 33 18.03 -12.04 3.78
C TYR A 33 18.44 -10.61 4.20
N LYS A 34 19.26 -10.47 5.25
CA LYS A 34 19.80 -9.16 5.65
C LYS A 34 20.58 -8.49 4.53
N ARG A 35 21.44 -9.24 3.86
CA ARG A 35 22.19 -8.74 2.70
C ARG A 35 21.25 -8.24 1.59
N SER A 36 20.15 -8.96 1.34
CA SER A 36 19.16 -8.51 0.35
C SER A 36 18.47 -7.20 0.74
N GLU A 37 18.22 -6.96 2.04
CA GLU A 37 17.68 -5.69 2.53
C GLU A 37 18.71 -4.55 2.38
N GLU A 38 19.98 -4.80 2.73
CA GLU A 38 21.07 -3.84 2.52
C GLU A 38 21.22 -3.45 1.05
N LEU A 39 21.24 -4.42 0.14
CA LEU A 39 21.31 -4.16 -1.30
C LEU A 39 20.10 -3.38 -1.80
N TRP A 40 18.92 -3.67 -1.29
CA TRP A 40 17.70 -2.93 -1.63
C TRP A 40 17.80 -1.46 -1.20
N ASP A 41 18.33 -1.20 0.00
CA ASP A 41 18.57 0.16 0.50
C ASP A 41 19.62 0.89 -0.34
N ILE A 42 20.76 0.25 -0.65
CA ILE A 42 21.79 0.84 -1.51
C ILE A 42 21.18 1.18 -2.86
N ARG A 43 20.50 0.24 -3.51
CA ARG A 43 19.82 0.43 -4.80
C ARG A 43 18.82 1.58 -4.75
N ARG A 44 18.08 1.71 -3.67
CA ARG A 44 17.10 2.79 -3.48
C ARG A 44 17.80 4.15 -3.36
N ASN A 45 18.91 4.20 -2.64
CA ASN A 45 19.64 5.42 -2.29
C ASN A 45 20.66 5.90 -3.33
N ILE A 46 20.87 5.17 -4.44
CA ILE A 46 21.68 5.67 -5.55
C ILE A 46 21.18 7.06 -6.00
N PRO A 47 22.04 8.09 -6.07
CA PRO A 47 21.65 9.44 -6.42
C PRO A 47 21.25 9.54 -7.90
N TRP A 48 20.38 10.50 -8.20
CA TRP A 48 20.02 10.84 -9.57
C TRP A 48 21.11 11.71 -10.19
N ILE A 49 21.58 11.33 -11.37
CA ILE A 49 22.60 12.09 -12.12
C ILE A 49 21.89 12.90 -13.20
N PRO A 50 22.20 14.19 -13.37
CA PRO A 50 21.65 15.00 -14.45
C PRO A 50 22.12 14.45 -15.81
N LEU A 51 21.24 14.51 -16.81
CA LEU A 51 21.57 14.23 -18.20
C LEU A 51 22.15 15.49 -18.85
N ASP A 52 23.19 15.33 -19.66
CA ASP A 52 23.78 16.45 -20.42
C ASP A 52 22.76 17.12 -21.35
N LYS A 53 21.87 16.32 -21.94
CA LYS A 53 20.80 16.79 -22.83
C LYS A 53 19.46 16.23 -22.36
N PRO A 54 18.64 17.05 -21.67
CA PRO A 54 17.27 16.67 -21.34
C PRO A 54 16.47 16.37 -22.60
N TYR A 55 15.61 15.35 -22.52
CA TYR A 55 14.76 14.95 -23.65
C TYR A 55 13.30 14.83 -23.24
N GLN A 56 12.40 15.00 -24.20
CA GLN A 56 10.96 14.90 -23.97
C GLN A 56 10.49 13.44 -24.03
N ARG A 57 9.79 12.99 -22.98
CA ARG A 57 9.10 11.68 -22.92
C ARG A 57 7.60 11.86 -22.75
N GLY A 58 6.94 12.28 -23.83
CA GLY A 58 5.49 12.50 -23.86
C GLY A 58 5.05 13.79 -23.18
N PHE A 59 3.90 13.75 -22.51
CA PHE A 59 3.21 14.88 -21.90
C PHE A 59 2.68 14.53 -20.51
N VAL A 60 2.58 15.54 -19.65
CA VAL A 60 1.93 15.46 -18.34
C VAL A 60 0.74 16.40 -18.31
N ARG A 61 -0.38 15.91 -17.80
CA ARG A 61 -1.58 16.69 -17.50
C ARG A 61 -1.82 16.72 -16.00
N PHE A 62 -2.06 17.92 -15.48
CA PHE A 62 -2.22 18.18 -14.06
C PHE A 62 -3.16 19.37 -13.85
N PHE A 63 -3.63 19.57 -12.62
CA PHE A 63 -4.48 20.69 -12.28
C PHE A 63 -3.65 21.92 -11.93
N VAL A 64 -4.14 23.07 -12.37
CA VAL A 64 -3.65 24.42 -12.05
C VAL A 64 -4.84 25.25 -11.61
N ILE A 65 -4.61 26.21 -10.70
CA ILE A 65 -5.65 27.15 -10.29
C ILE A 65 -6.08 27.99 -11.48
N ARG A 66 -7.37 28.25 -11.58
CA ARG A 66 -7.91 29.16 -12.59
C ARG A 66 -7.43 30.60 -12.31
N GLU A 67 -7.18 31.36 -13.36
CA GLU A 67 -6.51 32.68 -13.25
C GLU A 67 -7.33 33.71 -12.46
N ASP A 68 -8.66 33.63 -12.49
CA ASP A 68 -9.60 34.43 -11.70
C ASP A 68 -9.44 34.17 -10.19
N VAL A 69 -9.41 32.90 -9.78
CA VAL A 69 -9.20 32.49 -8.39
C VAL A 69 -7.81 32.86 -7.92
N MET A 70 -6.80 32.75 -8.79
CA MET A 70 -5.42 33.12 -8.47
C MET A 70 -5.29 34.62 -8.15
N ARG A 71 -6.02 35.49 -8.85
CA ARG A 71 -6.03 36.95 -8.58
C ARG A 71 -6.84 37.34 -7.35
N SER A 72 -7.63 36.41 -6.81
CA SER A 72 -8.43 36.64 -5.61
C SER A 72 -7.57 36.57 -4.33
N LYS A 73 -8.13 37.07 -3.22
CA LYS A 73 -7.46 37.02 -1.90
C LYS A 73 -7.16 35.60 -1.41
N ASP A 74 -7.93 34.60 -1.87
CA ASP A 74 -7.77 33.21 -1.48
C ASP A 74 -6.90 32.40 -2.48
N GLY A 75 -6.23 33.04 -3.43
CA GLY A 75 -5.40 32.37 -4.44
C GLY A 75 -4.35 31.45 -3.83
N ASP A 76 -3.54 31.97 -2.92
CA ASP A 76 -2.49 31.23 -2.22
C ASP A 76 -3.06 30.07 -1.37
N PHE A 77 -4.24 30.27 -0.79
CA PHE A 77 -4.94 29.24 0.00
C PHE A 77 -5.30 28.03 -0.87
N PHE A 78 -5.92 28.27 -2.03
CA PHE A 78 -6.24 27.18 -2.96
C PHE A 78 -5.00 26.57 -3.61
N GLU A 79 -3.90 27.32 -3.73
CA GLU A 79 -2.61 26.76 -4.14
C GLU A 79 -2.08 25.76 -3.11
N GLY A 80 -2.18 26.09 -1.83
CA GLY A 80 -1.85 25.21 -0.71
C GLY A 80 -2.65 23.90 -0.74
N ILE A 81 -3.97 24.00 -0.93
CA ILE A 81 -4.83 22.81 -1.07
C ILE A 81 -4.40 22.00 -2.29
N LEU A 82 -4.25 22.66 -3.45
CA LEU A 82 -3.93 21.99 -4.71
C LEU A 82 -2.62 21.22 -4.59
N LYS A 83 -1.58 21.78 -3.96
CA LYS A 83 -0.30 21.07 -3.72
C LYS A 83 -0.49 19.72 -2.99
N LYS A 84 -1.48 19.61 -2.10
CA LYS A 84 -1.79 18.38 -1.33
C LYS A 84 -2.59 17.35 -2.13
N ILE A 85 -3.52 17.81 -2.99
CA ILE A 85 -4.48 16.95 -3.70
C ILE A 85 -4.25 16.83 -5.21
N ASN A 86 -3.21 17.45 -5.76
CA ASN A 86 -2.97 17.41 -7.20
C ASN A 86 -2.71 15.98 -7.69
N THR A 87 -3.09 15.72 -8.93
CA THR A 87 -2.83 14.47 -9.62
C THR A 87 -2.08 14.74 -10.91
N TYR A 88 -1.16 13.84 -11.24
CA TYR A 88 -0.38 13.91 -12.47
C TYR A 88 -0.74 12.71 -13.34
N MET A 89 -1.12 12.99 -14.58
CA MET A 89 -1.42 11.96 -15.58
C MET A 89 -0.40 12.07 -16.71
N TYR A 90 0.26 10.96 -17.02
CA TYR A 90 1.26 10.87 -18.08
C TYR A 90 0.66 10.21 -19.33
N SER A 91 1.03 10.70 -20.50
CA SER A 91 0.67 10.11 -21.79
C SER A 91 1.75 10.40 -22.82
N GLU A 92 1.94 9.52 -23.79
CA GLU A 92 2.82 9.77 -24.93
C GLU A 92 2.28 10.89 -25.84
N SER A 93 0.96 11.05 -25.90
CA SER A 93 0.29 12.04 -26.74
C SER A 93 -0.27 13.21 -25.93
N ARG A 94 -0.28 14.41 -26.51
CA ARG A 94 -0.84 15.62 -25.88
C ARG A 94 -2.36 15.56 -25.69
N ARG A 95 -3.06 14.65 -26.36
CA ARG A 95 -4.53 14.58 -26.38
C ARG A 95 -5.14 13.81 -25.20
N PHE A 96 -4.36 13.00 -24.48
CA PHE A 96 -4.84 12.19 -23.34
C PHE A 96 -6.11 11.38 -23.65
N LEU A 97 -6.16 10.71 -24.79
CA LEU A 97 -7.30 9.90 -25.21
C LEU A 97 -7.11 8.44 -24.79
N LYS A 98 -8.21 7.77 -24.45
CA LYS A 98 -8.27 6.32 -24.24
C LYS A 98 -9.20 5.67 -25.25
N LYS A 99 -8.84 4.50 -25.74
CA LYS A 99 -9.73 3.66 -26.57
C LYS A 99 -10.86 3.12 -25.69
N LYS A 100 -12.10 3.34 -26.09
CA LYS A 100 -13.31 2.79 -25.45
C LYS A 100 -14.18 2.16 -26.53
N ARG A 101 -14.75 0.99 -26.25
CA ARG A 101 -15.76 0.40 -27.13
C ARG A 101 -17.13 1.00 -26.78
N LYS A 102 -17.82 1.55 -27.77
CA LYS A 102 -19.19 2.06 -27.64
C LYS A 102 -19.99 1.56 -28.84
N PHE A 103 -21.11 0.89 -28.59
CA PHE A 103 -21.97 0.31 -29.64
C PHE A 103 -21.19 -0.51 -30.68
N GLY A 104 -20.33 -1.44 -30.24
CA GLY A 104 -19.55 -2.30 -31.14
C GLY A 104 -18.35 -1.65 -31.85
N ARG A 105 -18.22 -0.32 -31.83
CA ARG A 105 -17.10 0.41 -32.45
C ARG A 105 -16.05 0.84 -31.42
N ARG A 106 -14.78 0.91 -31.82
CA ARG A 106 -13.68 1.43 -30.98
C ARG A 106 -13.52 2.92 -31.24
N ILE A 107 -13.74 3.75 -30.23
CA ILE A 107 -13.69 5.21 -30.31
C ILE A 107 -12.65 5.72 -29.31
N TYR A 108 -11.99 6.82 -29.65
CA TYR A 108 -11.13 7.54 -28.71
C TYR A 108 -11.96 8.53 -27.89
N VAL A 109 -11.88 8.43 -26.57
CA VAL A 109 -12.57 9.31 -25.63
C VAL A 109 -11.55 9.98 -24.74
N ALA A 110 -11.79 11.25 -24.39
CA ALA A 110 -10.96 11.96 -23.42
C ALA A 110 -10.84 11.15 -22.12
N ARG A 111 -9.61 10.93 -21.65
CA ARG A 111 -9.37 10.31 -20.36
C ARG A 111 -9.75 11.32 -19.29
N GLU A 112 -10.71 10.97 -18.45
CA GLU A 112 -11.08 11.78 -17.29
C GLU A 112 -9.95 11.76 -16.25
N GLN A 113 -9.71 12.91 -15.62
CA GLN A 113 -8.78 13.07 -14.52
C GLN A 113 -9.50 13.82 -13.40
N LYS A 114 -9.43 13.27 -12.20
CA LYS A 114 -10.01 13.85 -10.98
C LYS A 114 -8.89 14.25 -10.03
N LEU A 115 -9.20 15.15 -9.09
CA LEU A 115 -8.32 15.45 -7.97
C LEU A 115 -8.16 14.21 -7.09
N LYS A 116 -7.10 14.19 -6.28
CA LYS A 116 -6.82 13.08 -5.38
C LYS A 116 -7.89 13.04 -4.28
N GLN A 117 -8.59 11.93 -4.19
CA GLN A 117 -9.45 11.63 -3.05
C GLN A 117 -8.60 11.33 -1.82
N ILE A 118 -9.05 11.79 -0.65
CA ILE A 118 -8.35 11.57 0.60
C ILE A 118 -9.03 10.41 1.32
N SER A 119 -8.28 9.36 1.63
CA SER A 119 -8.80 8.24 2.41
C SER A 119 -9.05 8.66 3.87
N THR A 120 -9.93 7.94 4.57
CA THR A 120 -10.16 8.16 6.01
C THR A 120 -8.90 8.05 6.85
N TYR A 121 -7.99 7.13 6.52
CA TYR A 121 -6.69 7.01 7.19
C TYR A 121 -5.87 8.29 7.01
N SER A 122 -5.77 8.78 5.77
CA SER A 122 -4.98 9.98 5.45
C SER A 122 -5.59 11.31 5.90
N TRP A 123 -6.86 11.33 6.31
CA TRP A 123 -7.56 12.54 6.73
C TRP A 123 -6.95 13.18 7.98
N ASN A 124 -6.49 12.34 8.90
CA ASN A 124 -5.86 12.76 10.16
C ASN A 124 -4.33 12.61 10.14
N ASP A 125 -3.74 12.25 9.00
CA ASP A 125 -2.30 12.07 8.89
C ASP A 125 -1.56 13.42 9.00
N PRO A 126 -0.59 13.56 9.93
CA PRO A 126 0.21 14.78 10.05
C PRO A 126 0.96 15.13 8.76
N LYS A 127 1.30 14.13 7.95
CA LYS A 127 2.00 14.29 6.66
C LYS A 127 1.16 15.04 5.62
N LEU A 128 -0.16 14.88 5.65
CA LEU A 128 -1.06 15.61 4.74
C LEU A 128 -1.28 17.04 5.23
N GLY A 129 -1.27 17.25 6.55
CA GLY A 129 -1.24 18.57 7.18
C GLY A 129 -2.42 19.46 6.77
N LEU A 130 -3.65 18.93 6.74
CA LEU A 130 -4.83 19.71 6.41
C LEU A 130 -5.21 20.63 7.58
N THR A 131 -5.35 21.91 7.30
CA THR A 131 -5.84 22.86 8.31
C THR A 131 -7.35 22.70 8.50
N PRO A 132 -7.91 23.08 9.66
CA PRO A 132 -9.35 23.05 9.88
C PRO A 132 -10.16 23.82 8.83
N ARG A 133 -9.61 24.93 8.32
CA ARG A 133 -10.21 25.73 7.24
C ARG A 133 -10.24 24.97 5.91
N GLU A 134 -9.15 24.31 5.53
CA GLU A 134 -9.10 23.51 4.30
C GLU A 134 -10.08 22.33 4.33
N ARG A 135 -10.26 21.72 5.51
CA ARG A 135 -11.17 20.57 5.69
C ARG A 135 -12.63 20.88 5.34
N GLN A 136 -13.06 22.14 5.45
CA GLN A 136 -14.42 22.56 5.11
C GLN A 136 -14.75 22.38 3.63
N TYR A 137 -13.74 22.36 2.76
CA TYR A 137 -13.89 22.19 1.32
C TYR A 137 -13.92 20.73 0.85
N PHE A 138 -14.02 19.78 1.79
CA PHE A 138 -14.10 18.37 1.49
C PHE A 138 -15.39 17.77 2.00
N LEU A 139 -16.02 16.95 1.17
CA LEU A 139 -17.22 16.22 1.49
C LEU A 139 -16.89 14.73 1.64
N LYS A 140 -17.38 14.14 2.73
CA LYS A 140 -17.24 12.70 2.98
C LYS A 140 -18.23 11.94 2.09
N GLN A 141 -17.70 11.08 1.23
CA GLN A 141 -18.46 10.18 0.38
C GLN A 141 -18.06 8.73 0.63
N GLU A 142 -18.84 7.80 0.09
CA GLU A 142 -18.57 6.37 0.17
C GLU A 142 -18.68 5.75 -1.23
N GLU A 143 -17.72 4.90 -1.58
CA GLU A 143 -17.77 4.13 -2.83
C GLU A 143 -17.62 2.65 -2.51
N TYR A 144 -18.41 1.83 -3.20
CA TYR A 144 -18.31 0.39 -3.07
C TYR A 144 -17.00 -0.10 -3.69
N CYS A 145 -16.12 -0.69 -2.89
CA CYS A 145 -14.88 -1.29 -3.35
C CYS A 145 -15.08 -2.79 -3.62
N PRO A 146 -15.08 -3.27 -4.89
CA PRO A 146 -15.32 -4.68 -5.19
C PRO A 146 -14.24 -5.62 -4.63
N ALA A 147 -12.99 -5.16 -4.58
CA ALA A 147 -11.87 -5.94 -4.07
C ALA A 147 -12.02 -6.26 -2.57
N ARG A 148 -12.54 -5.30 -1.79
CA ARG A 148 -12.80 -5.46 -0.36
C ARG A 148 -14.24 -5.89 -0.05
N LYS A 149 -15.14 -5.86 -1.04
CA LYS A 149 -16.58 -6.12 -0.93
C LYS A 149 -17.26 -5.28 0.14
N MET A 150 -16.87 -4.01 0.26
CA MET A 150 -17.40 -3.07 1.26
C MET A 150 -17.40 -1.64 0.74
N TYR A 151 -18.26 -0.81 1.33
CA TYR A 151 -18.22 0.64 1.13
C TYR A 151 -17.00 1.21 1.86
N VAL A 152 -16.20 1.97 1.11
CA VAL A 152 -15.00 2.62 1.63
C VAL A 152 -15.25 4.12 1.66
N PRO A 153 -15.23 4.76 2.85
CA PRO A 153 -15.36 6.20 2.95
C PRO A 153 -14.10 6.92 2.47
N TYR A 154 -14.29 8.03 1.78
CA TYR A 154 -13.23 8.96 1.36
C TYR A 154 -13.75 10.39 1.37
N TYR A 155 -12.84 11.35 1.25
CA TYR A 155 -13.14 12.77 1.20
C TYR A 155 -12.82 13.31 -0.20
N GLU A 156 -13.82 13.92 -0.83
CA GLU A 156 -13.70 14.54 -2.16
C GLU A 156 -13.75 16.06 -2.03
N PHE A 157 -12.91 16.75 -2.82
CA PHE A 157 -12.91 18.21 -2.86
C PHE A 157 -14.14 18.73 -3.61
N THR A 158 -14.91 19.61 -2.98
CA THR A 158 -16.22 20.05 -3.50
C THR A 158 -16.09 21.05 -4.66
N GLU A 159 -15.21 22.05 -4.52
CA GLU A 159 -15.13 23.18 -5.44
C GLU A 159 -14.17 22.96 -6.63
N SER A 160 -14.26 21.78 -7.26
CA SER A 160 -13.34 21.37 -8.33
C SER A 160 -13.25 22.36 -9.51
N TRP A 161 -14.29 23.18 -9.74
CA TRP A 161 -14.34 24.20 -10.79
C TRP A 161 -13.25 25.28 -10.66
N ARG A 162 -12.69 25.49 -9.46
CA ARG A 162 -11.59 26.43 -9.21
C ARG A 162 -10.28 26.02 -9.89
N PHE A 163 -10.19 24.77 -10.33
CA PHE A 163 -9.02 24.23 -11.00
C PHE A 163 -9.30 23.96 -12.47
N THR A 164 -8.26 24.11 -13.28
CA THR A 164 -8.26 23.83 -14.72
C THR A 164 -7.16 22.84 -15.05
N LEU A 165 -7.38 21.99 -16.04
CA LEU A 165 -6.36 21.06 -16.50
C LEU A 165 -5.41 21.79 -17.44
N ARG A 166 -4.11 21.74 -17.12
CA ARG A 166 -3.04 22.18 -18.02
C ARG A 166 -2.18 20.99 -18.43
N THR A 167 -1.60 21.11 -19.62
CA THR A 167 -0.73 20.09 -20.20
C THR A 167 0.61 20.71 -20.51
N ARG A 168 1.68 20.00 -20.16
CA ARG A 168 3.06 20.37 -20.50
C ARG A 168 3.83 19.17 -21.05
N PRO A 169 4.88 19.39 -21.86
CA PRO A 169 5.86 18.36 -22.20
C PRO A 169 6.44 17.72 -20.93
N ASN A 170 6.60 16.40 -20.93
CA ASN A 170 7.26 15.68 -19.85
C ASN A 170 8.76 15.59 -20.14
N MET A 171 9.56 16.45 -19.54
CA MET A 171 11.02 16.45 -19.75
C MET A 171 11.70 15.52 -18.75
N ILE A 172 12.50 14.59 -19.26
CA ILE A 172 13.39 13.75 -18.45
C ILE A 172 14.74 14.46 -18.39
N THR A 173 15.14 14.84 -17.18
CA THR A 173 16.35 15.63 -16.91
C THR A 173 17.41 14.85 -16.17
N HIS A 174 17.03 13.79 -15.45
CA HIS A 174 17.93 12.98 -14.67
C HIS A 174 17.73 11.51 -15.01
N TYR A 175 18.77 10.71 -14.80
CA TYR A 175 18.70 9.27 -14.84
C TYR A 175 19.31 8.68 -13.57
N LYS A 176 18.93 7.45 -13.27
CA LYS A 176 19.51 6.70 -12.16
C LYS A 176 20.53 5.73 -12.76
N PRO A 177 21.83 5.85 -12.43
CA PRO A 177 22.84 4.94 -12.95
C PRO A 177 22.54 3.52 -12.43
N VAL A 178 22.77 2.54 -13.29
CA VAL A 178 22.60 1.13 -12.95
C VAL A 178 23.97 0.56 -12.65
N ASP A 179 24.16 0.11 -11.42
CA ASP A 179 25.35 -0.66 -11.02
C ASP A 179 25.11 -2.14 -11.36
N PHE A 180 25.89 -2.65 -12.30
CA PHE A 180 25.73 -4.01 -12.80
C PHE A 180 26.09 -5.07 -11.75
N GLU A 181 27.11 -4.83 -10.93
CA GLU A 181 27.53 -5.79 -9.89
C GLU A 181 26.46 -5.89 -8.80
N LEU A 182 25.91 -4.74 -8.41
CA LEU A 182 24.81 -4.67 -7.44
C LEU A 182 23.56 -5.38 -7.95
N GLU A 183 23.13 -5.12 -9.18
CA GLU A 183 21.94 -5.75 -9.75
C GLU A 183 22.12 -7.26 -9.92
N LYS A 184 23.35 -7.71 -10.26
CA LYS A 184 23.68 -9.13 -10.33
C LYS A 184 23.57 -9.80 -8.96
N GLU A 185 24.21 -9.24 -7.93
CA GLU A 185 24.13 -9.78 -6.57
C GLU A 185 22.67 -9.80 -6.05
N TYR A 186 21.92 -8.74 -6.33
CA TYR A 186 20.50 -8.63 -5.96
C TYR A 186 19.65 -9.72 -6.65
N ALA A 187 19.90 -9.98 -7.93
CA ALA A 187 19.22 -11.03 -8.67
C ALA A 187 19.55 -12.43 -8.12
N GLU A 188 20.83 -12.74 -7.89
CA GLU A 188 21.27 -14.03 -7.34
C GLU A 188 20.66 -14.31 -5.95
N LEU A 189 20.61 -13.29 -5.09
CA LEU A 189 19.96 -13.40 -3.78
C LEU A 189 18.44 -13.53 -3.91
N GLY A 190 17.82 -12.80 -4.83
CA GLY A 190 16.40 -12.89 -5.13
C GLY A 190 15.99 -14.29 -5.58
N ASP A 191 16.76 -14.89 -6.48
CA ASP A 191 16.54 -16.26 -6.97
C ASP A 191 16.65 -17.30 -5.86
N TYR A 192 17.65 -17.17 -4.99
CA TYR A 192 17.81 -18.05 -3.83
C TYR A 192 16.68 -17.88 -2.81
N LEU A 193 16.40 -16.63 -2.39
CA LEU A 193 15.40 -16.35 -1.35
C LEU A 193 13.97 -16.60 -1.83
N GLY A 194 13.72 -16.48 -3.14
CA GLY A 194 12.43 -16.72 -3.77
C GLY A 194 12.04 -18.20 -3.88
N GLN A 195 12.96 -19.14 -3.64
CA GLN A 195 12.63 -20.57 -3.67
C GLN A 195 11.57 -20.92 -2.63
N TYR A 196 10.54 -21.68 -3.02
CA TYR A 196 9.40 -22.04 -2.17
C TYR A 196 9.80 -22.58 -0.78
N LYS A 197 10.82 -23.46 -0.71
CA LYS A 197 11.32 -24.02 0.55
C LYS A 197 11.91 -22.95 1.46
N ILE A 198 12.65 -21.99 0.91
CA ILE A 198 13.32 -20.91 1.65
C ILE A 198 12.29 -19.87 2.09
N VAL A 199 11.38 -19.45 1.22
CA VAL A 199 10.25 -18.56 1.56
C VAL A 199 9.45 -19.12 2.74
N GLY A 200 9.16 -20.43 2.73
CA GLY A 200 8.48 -21.10 3.83
C GLY A 200 9.24 -21.03 5.17
N ILE A 201 10.57 -21.05 5.14
CA ILE A 201 11.42 -20.89 6.34
C ILE A 201 11.43 -19.42 6.78
N ILE A 202 11.61 -18.48 5.85
CA ILE A 202 11.60 -17.03 6.10
C ILE A 202 10.28 -16.63 6.78
N HIS A 203 9.14 -17.03 6.22
CA HIS A 203 7.82 -16.73 6.80
C HIS A 203 7.68 -17.29 8.21
N LYS A 204 8.26 -18.45 8.53
CA LYS A 204 8.17 -19.05 9.86
C LYS A 204 9.12 -18.43 10.88
N THR A 205 10.31 -18.00 10.43
CA THR A 205 11.45 -17.69 11.32
C THR A 205 11.83 -16.20 11.37
N ILE A 206 11.48 -15.41 10.36
CA ILE A 206 11.83 -13.98 10.24
C ILE A 206 10.57 -13.13 10.45
N TYR A 207 9.54 -13.28 9.62
CA TYR A 207 8.30 -12.49 9.75
C TYR A 207 7.43 -12.91 10.95
N GLY A 208 7.74 -14.06 11.55
CA GLY A 208 6.87 -14.73 12.51
C GLY A 208 5.70 -15.42 11.79
N LYS A 209 5.15 -16.49 12.41
CA LYS A 209 4.04 -17.26 11.85
C LYS A 209 2.97 -16.32 11.27
N SER A 210 2.52 -16.62 10.04
CA SER A 210 1.40 -15.95 9.40
C SER A 210 0.24 -15.82 10.40
N TYR A 211 -0.22 -14.59 10.54
CA TYR A 211 -1.00 -14.05 11.63
C TYR A 211 -2.14 -14.89 12.28
N PRO A 212 -2.48 -14.57 13.55
CA PRO A 212 -3.65 -15.08 14.31
C PRO A 212 -5.04 -14.76 13.72
N TRP A 213 -5.18 -13.86 12.74
CA TRP A 213 -6.50 -13.40 12.25
C TRP A 213 -7.35 -14.49 11.60
N LYS A 214 -6.78 -15.66 11.29
CA LYS A 214 -7.55 -16.83 10.86
C LYS A 214 -8.46 -17.40 11.96
N ARG A 215 -8.21 -17.16 13.25
CA ARG A 215 -9.14 -17.56 14.33
C ARG A 215 -10.44 -16.74 14.34
N LYS A 216 -10.39 -15.44 14.01
CA LYS A 216 -11.58 -14.57 14.08
C LYS A 216 -12.69 -14.91 13.08
N ARG A 217 -12.42 -15.67 12.01
CA ARG A 217 -13.48 -16.05 11.04
C ARG A 217 -14.39 -17.14 11.57
N GLU A 218 -13.84 -18.08 12.36
CA GLU A 218 -14.59 -19.14 13.03
C GLU A 218 -15.49 -18.52 14.12
N ASP A 219 -15.04 -17.46 14.78
CA ASP A 219 -15.82 -16.74 15.79
C ASP A 219 -17.00 -15.94 15.21
N ILE A 220 -16.92 -15.43 13.97
CA ILE A 220 -18.04 -14.69 13.35
C ILE A 220 -19.22 -15.62 13.00
N SER A 221 -18.94 -16.85 12.58
CA SER A 221 -19.98 -17.88 12.42
C SER A 221 -20.60 -18.26 13.78
N LEU A 222 -19.80 -18.27 14.85
CA LEU A 222 -20.28 -18.57 16.21
C LEU A 222 -21.05 -17.41 16.84
N ILE A 223 -20.79 -16.16 16.45
CA ILE A 223 -21.59 -14.99 16.82
C ILE A 223 -22.95 -15.00 16.09
N ARG A 224 -22.99 -15.44 14.82
CA ARG A 224 -24.27 -15.68 14.11
C ARG A 224 -25.03 -16.92 14.62
N SER A 225 -24.32 -17.92 15.16
CA SER A 225 -24.92 -19.15 15.70
C SER A 225 -25.14 -19.12 17.21
N ARG A 226 -24.80 -18.03 17.91
CA ARG A 226 -25.35 -17.71 19.24
C ARG A 226 -26.80 -17.26 19.05
N LYS A 227 -27.61 -18.25 18.68
CA LYS A 227 -28.92 -18.52 19.24
C LYS A 227 -29.34 -17.49 20.31
N TYR A 228 -30.08 -16.48 19.89
CA TYR A 228 -31.13 -15.88 20.72
C TYR A 228 -32.27 -16.91 20.89
N VAL A 229 -31.96 -18.10 21.42
CA VAL A 229 -32.93 -19.19 21.59
C VAL A 229 -33.46 -19.26 23.02
N THR A 230 -32.99 -18.42 23.94
CA THR A 230 -33.48 -18.45 25.34
C THR A 230 -33.94 -17.10 25.86
N CYS A 231 -34.47 -16.24 24.98
CA CYS A 231 -35.37 -15.16 25.40
C CYS A 231 -36.66 -15.26 24.59
N THR A 232 -37.37 -16.38 24.72
CA THR A 232 -38.82 -16.40 24.54
C THR A 232 -39.44 -15.81 25.80
N ILE A 233 -39.20 -14.52 26.03
CA ILE A 233 -40.04 -13.76 26.96
C ILE A 233 -41.25 -13.36 26.12
N SER A 234 -42.42 -13.81 26.53
CA SER A 234 -43.67 -13.46 25.87
C SER A 234 -43.92 -11.97 26.03
N ALA A 235 -44.58 -11.33 25.05
CA ALA A 235 -44.87 -9.89 25.11
C ALA A 235 -45.67 -9.49 26.37
N THR A 236 -46.41 -10.44 26.95
CA THR A 236 -47.15 -10.31 28.22
C THR A 236 -46.23 -10.17 29.43
N GLU A 237 -45.15 -10.96 29.53
CA GLU A 237 -44.19 -10.89 30.64
C GLU A 237 -43.38 -9.58 30.63
N ILE A 238 -43.17 -8.97 29.46
CA ILE A 238 -42.51 -7.66 29.34
C ILE A 238 -43.46 -6.54 29.82
N ALA A 239 -44.75 -6.65 29.53
CA ALA A 239 -45.75 -5.65 29.92
C ALA A 239 -46.02 -5.65 31.44
N GLU A 240 -46.08 -6.81 32.08
CA GLU A 240 -46.23 -6.94 33.54
C GLU A 240 -45.03 -6.35 34.29
N SER A 241 -43.80 -6.56 33.79
CA SER A 241 -42.58 -6.02 34.41
C SER A 241 -42.45 -4.48 34.38
N LEU A 242 -43.29 -3.81 33.59
CA LEU A 242 -43.32 -2.35 33.43
C LEU A 242 -44.47 -1.68 34.20
N GLN A 243 -45.42 -2.45 34.76
CA GLN A 243 -46.52 -1.92 35.57
C GLN A 243 -46.16 -1.76 37.06
N ASP A 244 -45.06 -2.37 37.50
CA ASP A 244 -44.57 -2.28 38.89
C ASP A 244 -43.53 -1.14 39.11
N LEU A 245 -43.63 -0.04 38.36
CA LEU A 245 -42.87 1.21 38.57
C LEU A 245 -43.80 2.40 38.84
#